data_AF-A0A291Q4H3-F1
#
_entry.id   AF-A0A291Q4H3-F1
#
_cell.length_a   1.000
_cell.length_b   1.000
_cell.length_c   1.000
_cell.angle_alpha   90.00
_cell.angle_beta   90.00
_cell.angle_gamma   90.00
#
_symmetry.space_group_name_H-M   'P 1'
#
loop_
_entity.id
_entity.type
_entity.pdbx_description
1 polymer ?
#
loop_
_entity_poly.entity_id
_entity_poly.type
_entity_poly.pdbx_seq_one_letter_code
_entity_poly.pdbx_strand_id
1 'polypeptide(L)'
;MAQQNQPARRGRWERYKVTGPFSPQDLAGLWGAIAGVVLLAVLLGWALDMKGGVVIVAAIPFISSWFDSKRILFQFDAAGARVGNVLLPWNDVTQFVVAVPPGSEEVLIGARLRQSATLPAGARVPQAHPDMPAPLYVAVQRHKFDLAKMVTKARKYAPAHVQIIVAEPSGERVAS
;
A
#
# COMPACT_ATOMS: atom_id res chain seq x y z
N MET A 1 -39.01 -3.88 -29.47
CA MET A 1 -37.53 -3.87 -29.34
C MET A 1 -37.20 -3.75 -27.86
N ALA A 2 -36.84 -4.85 -27.21
CA ALA A 2 -36.53 -4.87 -25.79
C ALA A 2 -35.08 -4.44 -25.58
N GLN A 3 -34.87 -3.30 -24.92
CA GLN A 3 -33.57 -2.88 -24.40
C GLN A 3 -33.12 -3.89 -23.34
N GLN A 4 -32.12 -4.71 -23.68
CA GLN A 4 -31.41 -5.53 -22.71
C GLN A 4 -30.64 -4.60 -21.77
N ASN A 5 -31.17 -4.46 -20.55
CA ASN A 5 -30.43 -4.02 -19.37
C ASN A 5 -29.22 -4.96 -19.18
N GLN A 6 -28.06 -4.57 -19.69
CA GLN A 6 -26.81 -5.20 -19.28
C GLN A 6 -26.58 -4.83 -17.81
N PRO A 7 -26.45 -5.81 -16.88
CA PRO A 7 -26.06 -5.50 -15.53
C PRO A 7 -24.66 -4.87 -15.60
N ALA A 8 -24.54 -3.61 -15.17
CA ALA A 8 -23.26 -2.96 -14.95
C ALA A 8 -22.40 -3.93 -14.12
N ARG A 9 -21.37 -4.51 -14.76
CA ARG A 9 -20.37 -5.33 -14.07
C ARG A 9 -19.89 -4.51 -12.89
N ARG A 10 -20.31 -4.88 -11.67
CA ARG A 10 -19.78 -4.33 -10.41
C ARG A 10 -18.28 -4.57 -10.46
N GLY A 11 -17.55 -3.58 -10.95
CA GLY A 11 -16.11 -3.64 -11.05
C GLY A 11 -15.60 -3.81 -9.64
N ARG A 12 -15.08 -5.00 -9.32
CA ARG A 12 -14.28 -5.23 -8.13
C ARG A 12 -13.33 -4.04 -8.02
N TRP A 13 -13.43 -3.29 -6.93
CA TRP A 13 -12.60 -2.13 -6.66
C TRP A 13 -11.15 -2.60 -6.61
N GLU A 14 -10.50 -2.62 -7.76
CA GLU A 14 -9.16 -3.17 -7.92
C GLU A 14 -8.17 -2.10 -7.52
N ARG A 15 -7.71 -2.21 -6.27
CA ARG A 15 -6.67 -1.37 -5.67
C ARG A 15 -5.34 -1.64 -6.37
N TYR A 16 -4.60 -0.60 -6.71
CA TYR A 16 -3.19 -0.79 -7.04
C TYR A 16 -2.44 -0.95 -5.71
N LYS A 17 -1.66 -2.03 -5.56
CA LYS A 17 -0.93 -2.36 -4.34
C LYS A 17 0.43 -2.94 -4.70
N VAL A 18 1.47 -2.45 -4.06
CA VAL A 18 2.83 -2.98 -4.13
C VAL A 18 3.27 -3.32 -2.71
N THR A 19 3.79 -4.54 -2.53
CA THR A 19 4.20 -5.06 -1.23
C THR A 19 5.70 -5.29 -1.12
N GLY A 20 6.22 -5.05 0.08
CA GLY A 20 7.61 -5.29 0.41
C GLY A 20 7.97 -6.79 0.51
N PRO A 21 9.28 -7.09 0.56
CA PRO A 21 9.74 -8.40 0.96
C PRO A 21 9.28 -8.73 2.38
N PHE A 22 9.38 -10.00 2.75
CA PHE A 22 9.21 -10.41 4.13
C PHE A 22 10.41 -9.91 4.93
N SER A 23 10.19 -8.98 5.87
CA SER A 23 11.24 -8.61 6.81
C SER A 23 11.32 -9.64 7.93
N PRO A 24 12.51 -9.93 8.49
CA PRO A 24 12.65 -10.77 9.67
C PRO A 24 11.81 -10.28 10.86
N GLN A 25 11.64 -8.96 10.99
CA GLN A 25 10.82 -8.34 12.03
C GLN A 25 9.33 -8.62 11.83
N ASP A 26 8.83 -8.57 10.59
CA ASP A 26 7.43 -8.90 10.29
C ASP A 26 7.14 -10.38 10.55
N LEU A 27 8.10 -11.26 10.23
CA LEU A 27 8.00 -12.70 10.54
C LEU A 27 8.01 -12.95 12.04
N ALA A 28 8.91 -12.31 12.79
CA ALA A 28 8.95 -12.41 14.25
C ALA A 28 7.62 -11.92 14.87
N GLY A 29 7.08 -10.80 14.37
CA GLY A 29 5.79 -10.28 14.79
C GLY A 29 4.62 -11.22 14.46
N LEU A 30 4.64 -11.86 13.28
CA LEU A 30 3.65 -12.88 12.90
C LEU A 30 3.68 -14.07 13.86
N TRP A 31 4.87 -14.61 14.14
CA TRP A 31 5.03 -15.70 15.09
C TRP A 31 4.61 -15.31 16.51
N GLY A 32 4.93 -14.09 16.95
CA GLY A 32 4.46 -13.53 18.21
C GLY A 32 2.94 -13.45 18.28
N ALA A 33 2.28 -13.02 17.21
CA ALA A 33 0.82 -12.97 17.14
C ALA A 33 0.18 -14.37 17.20
N ILE A 34 0.76 -15.35 16.48
CA ILE A 34 0.31 -16.76 16.54
C ILE A 34 0.45 -17.32 17.96
N ALA A 35 1.62 -17.15 18.58
CA ALA A 35 1.86 -17.62 19.94
C ALA A 35 0.90 -16.96 20.95
N GLY A 36 0.66 -15.65 20.81
CA GLY A 36 -0.30 -14.91 21.63
C GLY A 36 -1.72 -15.44 21.49
N VAL A 37 -2.18 -15.75 20.28
CA VAL A 37 -3.51 -16.34 20.04
C VAL A 37 -3.62 -17.74 20.62
N VAL A 38 -2.58 -18.58 20.48
CA VAL A 38 -2.57 -19.92 21.08
C VAL A 38 -2.65 -19.83 22.60
N LEU A 39 -1.86 -18.96 23.22
CA LEU A 39 -1.91 -18.72 24.66
C LEU A 39 -3.30 -18.24 25.10
N LEU A 40 -3.88 -17.28 24.37
CA LEU A 40 -5.23 -16.78 24.64
C LEU A 40 -6.27 -17.89 24.52
N ALA A 41 -6.16 -18.75 23.51
CA ALA A 41 -7.07 -19.88 23.33
C ALA A 41 -6.99 -20.90 24.48
N VAL A 42 -5.78 -21.15 25.00
CA VAL A 42 -5.58 -22.00 26.19
C VAL A 42 -6.20 -21.36 27.43
N LEU A 43 -5.95 -20.06 27.66
CA LEU A 43 -6.49 -19.34 28.80
C LEU A 43 -8.02 -19.26 28.77
N LEU A 44 -8.61 -18.96 27.62
CA LEU A 44 -10.07 -18.90 27.46
C LEU A 44 -10.70 -20.29 27.52
N GLY A 45 -10.04 -21.31 26.98
CA GLY A 45 -10.49 -22.69 27.11
C GLY A 45 -10.50 -23.14 28.57
N TRP A 46 -9.48 -22.76 29.34
CA TRP A 46 -9.42 -23.05 30.76
C TRP A 46 -10.42 -22.23 31.60
N ALA A 47 -10.54 -20.93 31.34
CA ALA A 47 -11.35 -20.03 32.16
C ALA A 47 -12.85 -20.05 31.85
N LEU A 48 -13.23 -20.30 30.59
CA LEU A 48 -14.61 -20.18 30.09
C LEU A 48 -15.16 -21.49 29.52
N ASP A 49 -14.41 -22.60 29.64
CA ASP A 49 -14.72 -23.90 29.03
C ASP A 49 -15.04 -23.79 27.52
N MET A 50 -14.43 -22.80 26.86
CA MET A 50 -14.61 -22.54 25.44
C MET A 50 -13.76 -23.51 24.62
N LYS A 51 -14.29 -23.96 23.49
CA LYS A 51 -13.48 -24.68 22.49
C LYS A 51 -12.40 -23.74 21.95
N GLY A 52 -11.15 -23.92 22.39
CA GLY A 52 -10.02 -23.08 21.98
C GLY A 52 -9.86 -22.93 20.45
N GLY A 53 -10.31 -23.92 19.68
CA GLY A 53 -10.37 -23.85 18.21
C GLY A 53 -11.20 -22.67 17.66
N VAL A 54 -12.25 -22.24 18.37
CA VAL A 54 -13.08 -21.08 17.98
C VAL A 54 -12.26 -19.79 18.06
N VAL A 55 -11.45 -19.63 19.11
CA VAL A 55 -10.58 -18.45 19.30
C VAL A 55 -9.55 -18.36 18.18
N ILE A 56 -8.95 -19.50 17.82
CA ILE A 56 -7.96 -19.56 16.74
C ILE A 56 -8.60 -19.17 15.41
N VAL A 57 -9.74 -19.77 15.04
CA VAL A 57 -10.43 -19.46 13.78
C VAL A 57 -10.87 -17.99 13.73
N ALA A 58 -11.36 -17.45 14.83
CA ALA A 58 -11.77 -16.05 14.93
C ALA A 58 -10.59 -15.07 14.76
N ALA A 59 -9.38 -15.46 15.17
CA ALA A 59 -8.19 -14.60 15.08
C ALA A 59 -7.54 -14.56 13.70
N ILE A 60 -7.75 -15.57 12.85
CA ILE A 60 -7.17 -15.66 11.49
C ILE A 60 -7.37 -14.38 10.66
N PRO A 61 -8.59 -13.83 10.48
CA PRO A 61 -8.79 -12.63 9.67
C PRO A 61 -8.04 -11.42 10.23
N PHE A 62 -7.90 -11.32 11.56
CA PHE A 62 -7.19 -10.22 12.20
C PHE A 62 -5.68 -10.32 11.97
N ILE A 63 -5.07 -11.50 12.20
CA ILE A 63 -3.64 -11.72 11.94
C ILE A 63 -3.32 -11.49 10.47
N SER A 64 -4.14 -12.03 9.57
CA SER A 64 -3.97 -11.88 8.12
C SER A 64 -4.04 -10.41 7.71
N SER A 65 -5.05 -9.67 8.17
CA SER A 65 -5.20 -8.23 7.88
C SER A 65 -4.05 -7.40 8.43
N TRP A 66 -3.62 -7.66 9.66
CA TRP A 66 -2.49 -6.97 10.29
C TRP A 66 -1.20 -7.20 9.50
N PHE A 67 -0.91 -8.46 9.18
CA PHE A 67 0.30 -8.85 8.47
C PHE A 67 0.32 -8.30 7.04
N ASP A 68 -0.81 -8.33 6.34
CA ASP A 68 -0.93 -7.73 5.01
C ASP A 68 -0.73 -6.22 5.03
N SER A 69 -1.20 -5.54 6.08
CA SER A 69 -1.04 -4.09 6.24
C SER A 69 0.40 -3.68 6.47
N LYS A 70 1.20 -4.50 7.18
CA LYS A 70 2.64 -4.25 7.41
C LYS A 70 3.44 -4.30 6.12
N ARG A 71 3.01 -5.13 5.17
CA ARG A 71 3.73 -5.35 3.92
C ARG A 71 3.39 -4.35 2.82
N ILE A 72 2.38 -3.50 3.00
CA ILE A 72 1.99 -2.52 1.98
C ILE A 72 3.01 -1.38 1.95
N LEU A 73 3.73 -1.25 0.84
CA LEU A 73 4.66 -0.15 0.63
C LEU A 73 3.96 0.99 -0.12
N PHE A 74 3.20 0.66 -1.16
CA PHE A 74 2.44 1.64 -1.91
C PHE A 74 1.08 1.08 -2.27
N GLN A 75 0.04 1.88 -2.09
CA GLN A 75 -1.30 1.54 -2.54
C GLN A 75 -2.03 2.81 -2.93
N PHE A 76 -2.96 2.73 -3.87
CA PHE A 76 -4.01 3.73 -3.97
C PHE A 76 -5.35 3.10 -4.30
N ASP A 77 -6.40 3.75 -3.82
CA ASP A 77 -7.79 3.39 -4.02
C ASP A 77 -8.69 4.64 -3.97
N ALA A 78 -10.00 4.46 -3.90
CA ALA A 78 -10.95 5.57 -3.91
C ALA A 78 -10.77 6.53 -2.72
N ALA A 79 -10.19 6.10 -1.59
CA ALA A 79 -10.00 6.94 -0.41
C ALA A 79 -8.74 7.81 -0.49
N GLY A 80 -7.75 7.42 -1.29
CA GLY A 80 -6.50 8.14 -1.41
C GLY A 80 -5.33 7.23 -1.79
N ALA A 81 -4.13 7.68 -1.42
CA ALA A 81 -2.88 6.99 -1.65
C ALA A 81 -2.18 6.69 -0.34
N ARG A 82 -1.70 5.47 -0.16
CA ARG A 82 -0.83 5.07 0.94
C ARG A 82 0.60 4.98 0.44
N VAL A 83 1.51 5.70 1.07
CA VAL A 83 2.96 5.64 0.84
C VAL A 83 3.60 5.26 2.17
N GLY A 84 4.11 4.04 2.25
CA GLY A 84 4.61 3.42 3.49
C GLY A 84 3.52 3.33 4.55
N ASN A 85 3.73 4.03 5.67
CA ASN A 85 2.78 4.11 6.78
C ASN A 85 1.84 5.33 6.70
N VAL A 86 1.97 6.17 5.69
CA VAL A 86 1.22 7.42 5.57
C VAL A 86 0.06 7.22 4.60
N LEU A 87 -1.16 7.51 5.04
CA LEU A 87 -2.33 7.62 4.18
C LEU A 87 -2.50 9.10 3.80
N LEU A 88 -2.47 9.37 2.50
CA LEU A 88 -2.62 10.68 1.89
C LEU A 88 -3.99 10.76 1.21
N PRO A 89 -4.85 11.71 1.59
CA PRO A 89 -6.08 11.95 0.86
C PRO A 89 -5.76 12.56 -0.51
N TRP A 90 -6.63 12.33 -1.49
CA TRP A 90 -6.42 12.80 -2.86
C TRP A 90 -6.22 14.31 -3.01
N ASN A 91 -6.77 15.11 -2.09
CA ASN A 91 -6.63 16.57 -2.09
C ASN A 91 -5.18 17.03 -1.81
N ASP A 92 -4.42 16.19 -1.12
CA ASP A 92 -3.05 16.46 -0.72
C ASP A 92 -2.04 15.94 -1.73
N VAL A 93 -2.43 15.03 -2.63
CA VAL A 93 -1.55 14.47 -3.65
C VAL A 93 -1.69 15.25 -4.96
N THR A 94 -0.55 15.72 -5.48
CA THR A 94 -0.49 16.38 -6.79
C THR A 94 0.09 15.44 -7.85
N GLN A 95 1.15 14.70 -7.51
CA GLN A 95 1.82 13.82 -8.45
C GLN A 95 2.33 12.56 -7.74
N PHE A 96 2.29 11.43 -8.43
CA PHE A 96 3.11 10.27 -8.07
C PHE A 96 4.39 10.32 -8.89
N VAL A 97 5.54 10.21 -8.22
CA VAL A 97 6.84 10.20 -8.89
C VAL A 97 7.42 8.80 -8.82
N VAL A 98 7.87 8.28 -9.96
CA VAL A 98 8.52 6.98 -10.09
C VAL A 98 9.94 7.23 -10.55
N ALA A 99 10.92 6.83 -9.76
CA ALA A 99 12.33 6.93 -10.12
C ALA A 99 12.97 5.55 -10.12
N VAL A 100 13.88 5.30 -11.06
CA VAL A 100 14.67 4.07 -11.11
C VAL A 100 16.15 4.46 -10.99
N PRO A 101 16.73 4.40 -9.78
CA PRO A 101 18.13 4.71 -9.58
C PRO A 101 19.03 3.84 -10.46
N PRO A 102 20.11 4.39 -11.06
CA PRO A 102 21.02 3.62 -11.90
C PRO A 102 21.63 2.45 -11.12
N GLY A 103 21.56 1.24 -11.69
CA GLY A 103 22.13 0.03 -11.07
C GLY A 103 21.35 -0.51 -9.86
N SER A 104 20.17 0.03 -9.54
CA SER A 104 19.32 -0.47 -8.46
C SER A 104 18.32 -1.52 -8.95
N GLU A 105 18.12 -2.55 -8.12
CA GLU A 105 17.02 -3.52 -8.24
C GLU A 105 15.70 -2.98 -7.65
N GLU A 106 15.73 -1.75 -7.13
CA GLU A 106 14.58 -1.07 -6.54
C GLU A 106 14.09 0.07 -7.42
N VAL A 107 12.77 0.21 -7.48
CA VAL A 107 12.08 1.37 -8.03
C VAL A 107 11.61 2.20 -6.85
N LEU A 108 11.88 3.49 -6.87
CA LEU A 108 11.39 4.42 -5.87
C LEU A 108 10.03 4.94 -6.34
N ILE A 109 9.01 4.83 -5.49
CA ILE A 109 7.67 5.40 -5.73
C ILE A 109 7.42 6.44 -4.65
N GLY A 110 7.20 7.68 -5.06
CA GLY A 110 6.92 8.80 -4.19
C GLY A 110 5.62 9.52 -4.50
N ALA A 111 5.19 10.35 -3.55
CA ALA A 111 4.08 11.26 -3.70
C ALA A 111 4.57 12.69 -3.48
N ARG A 112 4.36 13.55 -4.47
CA ARG A 112 4.45 15.00 -4.30
C ARG A 112 3.16 15.49 -3.69
N LEU A 113 3.34 16.30 -2.66
CA LEU A 113 2.26 16.84 -1.87
C LEU A 113 1.95 18.27 -2.31
N ARG A 114 0.70 18.67 -2.14
CA ARG A 114 0.29 20.07 -2.21
C ARG A 114 1.00 20.85 -1.10
N GLN A 115 1.32 22.12 -1.33
CA GLN A 115 2.01 22.96 -0.34
C GLN A 115 1.28 23.07 1.01
N SER A 116 -0.05 22.94 1.01
CA SER A 116 -0.88 22.98 2.22
C SER A 116 -1.02 21.63 2.93
N ALA A 117 -0.50 20.55 2.34
CA ALA A 117 -0.64 19.22 2.91
C ALA A 117 0.19 19.11 4.18
N THR A 118 -0.42 18.62 5.25
CA THR A 118 0.27 18.33 6.51
C THR A 118 0.41 16.83 6.66
N LEU A 119 1.62 16.36 6.93
CA LEU A 119 1.83 14.94 7.19
C LEU A 119 1.21 14.56 8.55
N PRO A 120 0.54 13.40 8.64
CA PRO A 120 -0.04 12.94 9.89
C PRO A 120 1.05 12.70 10.95
N ALA A 121 0.70 12.89 12.22
CA ALA A 121 1.60 12.60 13.33
C ALA A 121 2.08 11.14 13.27
N GLY A 122 3.40 10.93 13.36
CA GLY A 122 4.03 9.61 13.23
C GLY A 122 4.29 9.16 11.78
N ALA A 123 4.06 10.03 10.78
CA ALA A 123 4.55 9.81 9.43
C ALA A 123 6.06 9.57 9.43
N ARG A 124 6.50 8.43 8.89
CA ARG A 124 7.93 8.15 8.73
C ARG A 124 8.33 8.68 7.36
N VAL A 125 8.89 9.88 7.35
CA VAL A 125 9.45 10.46 6.13
C VAL A 125 10.85 9.87 5.94
N PRO A 126 11.11 9.20 4.81
CA PRO A 126 12.47 8.73 4.51
C PRO A 126 13.44 9.91 4.40
N GLN A 127 14.72 9.63 4.57
CA GLN A 127 15.77 10.62 4.25
C GLN A 127 15.69 10.99 2.77
N ALA A 128 15.96 12.25 2.41
CA ALA A 128 15.96 12.67 1.02
C ALA A 128 16.94 11.81 0.17
N HIS A 129 16.49 11.37 -1.00
CA HIS A 129 17.28 10.58 -1.92
C HIS A 129 17.56 11.40 -3.19
N PRO A 130 18.81 11.43 -3.69
CA PRO A 130 19.19 12.29 -4.82
C PRO A 130 18.34 12.05 -6.08
N ASP A 131 18.02 10.78 -6.35
CA ASP A 131 17.20 10.39 -7.52
C ASP A 131 15.68 10.48 -7.28
N MET A 132 15.21 10.81 -6.07
CA MET A 132 13.78 10.91 -5.77
C MET A 132 13.41 12.34 -5.33
N PRO A 133 12.79 13.12 -6.22
CA PRO A 133 12.43 14.51 -5.91
C PRO A 133 11.13 14.62 -5.10
N ALA A 134 10.45 13.52 -4.81
CA ALA A 134 9.27 13.52 -3.95
C ALA A 134 9.68 13.44 -2.46
N PRO A 135 9.08 14.25 -1.57
CA PRO A 135 9.45 14.28 -0.16
C PRO A 135 9.06 13.00 0.59
N LEU A 136 8.01 12.32 0.14
CA LEU A 136 7.57 11.06 0.70
C LEU A 136 7.66 9.97 -0.36
N TYR A 137 8.43 8.93 -0.08
CA TYR A 137 8.62 7.83 -1.03
C TYR A 137 8.84 6.48 -0.33
N VAL A 138 8.78 5.41 -1.12
CA VAL A 138 9.12 4.05 -0.73
C VAL A 138 9.94 3.40 -1.82
N ALA A 139 10.85 2.52 -1.43
CA ALA A 139 11.56 1.64 -2.35
C ALA A 139 10.76 0.35 -2.54
N VAL A 140 10.52 -0.05 -3.78
CA VAL A 140 9.83 -1.28 -4.14
C VAL A 140 10.71 -2.13 -5.04
N GLN A 141 10.63 -3.45 -4.92
CA GLN A 141 11.37 -4.35 -5.80
C GLN A 141 10.91 -4.17 -7.24
N ARG A 142 11.85 -3.99 -8.17
CA ARG A 142 11.56 -3.69 -9.58
C ARG A 142 10.65 -4.73 -10.24
N HIS A 143 10.84 -6.01 -9.97
CA HIS A 143 10.01 -7.09 -10.51
C HIS A 143 8.55 -7.10 -10.00
N LYS A 144 8.24 -6.36 -8.92
CA LYS A 144 6.87 -6.18 -8.41
C LYS A 144 6.20 -4.91 -8.90
N PHE A 145 6.95 -4.03 -9.57
CA PHE A 145 6.46 -2.78 -10.07
C PHE A 145 6.08 -2.88 -11.54
N ASP A 146 4.89 -2.36 -11.88
CA ASP A 146 4.40 -2.28 -13.25
C ASP A 146 3.84 -0.88 -13.49
N LEU A 147 4.60 -0.07 -14.24
CA LEU A 147 4.23 1.30 -14.55
C LEU A 147 2.94 1.38 -15.37
N ALA A 148 2.77 0.50 -16.36
CA ALA A 148 1.59 0.52 -17.22
C ALA A 148 0.32 0.18 -16.43
N LYS A 149 0.42 -0.79 -15.51
CA LYS A 149 -0.65 -1.11 -14.56
C LYS A 149 -0.93 0.07 -13.62
N MET A 150 0.10 0.73 -13.10
CA MET A 150 -0.06 1.92 -12.26
C MET A 150 -0.80 3.04 -12.99
N VAL A 151 -0.40 3.38 -14.21
CA VAL A 151 -1.05 4.40 -15.06
C VAL A 151 -2.50 4.06 -15.34
N THR A 152 -2.77 2.83 -15.76
CA THR A 152 -4.12 2.34 -16.03
C THR A 152 -5.03 2.44 -14.80
N LYS A 153 -4.50 2.09 -13.62
CA LYS A 153 -5.25 2.16 -12.36
C LYS A 153 -5.43 3.60 -11.90
N ALA A 154 -4.43 4.46 -12.03
CA ALA A 154 -4.55 5.87 -11.67
C ALA A 154 -5.61 6.57 -12.52
N ARG A 155 -5.64 6.33 -13.84
CA ARG A 155 -6.70 6.86 -14.71
C ARG A 155 -8.11 6.47 -14.28
N LYS A 156 -8.26 5.29 -13.66
CA LYS A 156 -9.56 4.78 -13.23
C LYS A 156 -9.99 5.29 -11.86
N TYR A 157 -9.05 5.54 -10.94
CA TYR A 157 -9.36 5.74 -9.52
C TYR A 157 -8.77 7.01 -8.91
N ALA A 158 -7.72 7.58 -9.50
CA ALA A 158 -7.17 8.85 -9.07
C ALA A 158 -7.95 10.01 -9.72
N PRO A 159 -8.08 11.16 -9.05
CA PRO A 159 -8.64 12.35 -9.68
C PRO A 159 -7.81 12.82 -10.87
N ALA A 160 -8.45 13.53 -11.79
CA ALA A 160 -7.83 14.01 -13.03
C ALA A 160 -6.62 14.94 -12.81
N HIS A 161 -6.51 15.58 -11.65
CA HIS A 161 -5.36 16.44 -11.31
C HIS A 161 -4.09 15.66 -10.94
N VAL A 162 -4.22 14.36 -10.62
CA VAL A 162 -3.07 13.55 -10.20
C VAL A 162 -2.34 13.02 -11.44
N GLN A 163 -1.07 13.39 -11.56
CA GLN A 163 -0.21 12.93 -12.64
C GLN A 163 0.79 11.88 -12.14
N ILE A 164 1.16 10.95 -13.00
CA ILE A 164 2.29 10.05 -12.75
C ILE A 164 3.49 10.59 -13.52
N ILE A 165 4.57 10.86 -12.81
CA ILE A 165 5.83 11.36 -13.33
C ILE A 165 6.87 10.26 -13.26
N VAL A 166 7.59 10.02 -14.34
CA VAL A 166 8.82 9.22 -14.34
C VAL A 166 9.98 10.19 -14.22
N ALA A 167 10.73 10.07 -13.13
CA ALA A 167 11.97 10.80 -12.91
C ALA A 167 13.13 9.94 -13.42
N GLU A 168 13.78 10.42 -14.47
CA GLU A 168 14.98 9.84 -15.08
C GLU A 168 16.16 10.81 -14.84
N PRO A 169 17.42 10.34 -14.92
CA PRO A 169 18.58 11.23 -14.78
C PRO A 169 18.60 12.39 -15.79
N SER A 170 17.94 12.21 -16.94
CA SER A 170 17.78 13.21 -18.01
C SER A 170 16.66 14.21 -17.75
N GLY A 171 15.80 14.00 -16.76
CA GLY A 171 14.68 14.86 -16.42
C GLY A 171 13.41 14.12 -16.03
N GLU A 172 12.34 14.90 -15.86
CA GLU A 172 11.01 14.38 -15.49
C GLU A 172 10.07 14.37 -16.68
N ARG A 173 9.31 13.28 -16.83
CA ARG A 173 8.27 13.16 -17.87
C ARG A 173 6.97 12.60 -17.32
N VAL A 174 5.85 13.02 -17.88
CA VAL A 174 4.53 12.46 -17.54
C VAL A 174 4.39 11.08 -18.17
N ALA A 175 4.01 10.09 -17.36
CA ALA A 175 3.64 8.76 -17.84
C ALA A 175 2.23 8.81 -18.47
N SER A 176 2.08 8.20 -19.65
CA SER A 176 0.83 8.11 -20.41
C SER A 176 0.47 6.66 -20.72
#